data_AF-A0A7G2D8F1-F1
#
_entry.id   AF-A0A7G2D8F1-F1
#
_cell.length_a   1.000
_cell.length_b   1.000
_cell.length_c   1.000
_cell.angle_alpha   90.00
_cell.angle_beta   90.00
_cell.angle_gamma   90.00
#
_symmetry.space_group_name_H-M   'P 1'
#
loop_
_entity.id
_entity.type
_entity.pdbx_description
1 polymer ?
#
loop_
_entity_poly.entity_id
_entity_poly.type
_entity_poly.pdbx_seq_one_letter_code
_entity_poly.pdbx_strand_id
1 'polypeptide(L)'
;MEALTRRRFRPKWVTGLRPRLEEIMNKGISRGSLLGRARIVSDMLEVTELTLVKEPREMEVRVDGREVRFVYPLRGNESFDDIYYPLVRMLSNL
;
A
#
# COMPACT_ATOMS: atom_id res chain seq x y z
N MET A 1 31.07 -10.78 9.09
CA MET A 1 29.79 -10.04 9.15
C MET A 1 28.95 -10.51 7.98
N GLU A 2 28.08 -11.51 8.20
CA GLU A 2 27.16 -11.97 7.17
C GLU A 2 26.09 -10.90 6.95
N ALA A 3 26.18 -10.21 5.82
CA ALA A 3 25.04 -9.53 5.24
C ALA A 3 24.06 -10.64 4.80
N LEU A 4 23.18 -11.04 5.73
CA LEU A 4 21.98 -11.80 5.43
C LEU A 4 21.22 -11.01 4.36
N THR A 5 21.43 -11.40 3.11
CA THR A 5 20.69 -10.97 1.94
C THR A 5 19.23 -11.30 2.20
N ARG A 6 18.50 -10.40 2.88
CA ARG A 6 17.05 -10.49 3.10
C ARG A 6 16.45 -10.64 1.71
N ARG A 7 16.01 -11.85 1.37
CA ARG A 7 15.21 -12.11 0.17
C ARG A 7 14.11 -11.04 0.17
N ARG A 8 14.13 -10.16 -0.84
CA ARG A 8 13.03 -9.23 -1.09
C ARG A 8 11.74 -10.04 -1.12
N PHE A 9 10.82 -9.72 -0.22
CA PHE A 9 9.57 -10.45 -0.13
C PHE A 9 8.71 -10.00 -1.31
N ARG A 10 8.61 -10.84 -2.35
CA ARG A 10 7.75 -10.54 -3.50
C ARG A 10 6.42 -11.28 -3.34
N PRO A 11 5.34 -10.61 -2.90
CA PRO A 11 4.04 -11.25 -2.84
C PRO A 11 3.55 -11.52 -4.26
N LYS A 12 2.97 -12.71 -4.46
CA LYS A 12 2.29 -13.07 -5.70
C LYS A 12 0.89 -12.44 -5.79
N TRP A 13 0.30 -12.14 -4.63
CA TRP A 13 -1.07 -11.66 -4.51
C TRP A 13 -1.16 -10.50 -3.52
N VAL A 14 -1.90 -9.45 -3.88
CA VAL A 14 -2.26 -8.35 -2.98
C VAL A 14 -3.78 -8.37 -2.80
N THR A 15 -4.24 -8.55 -1.56
CA THR A 15 -5.66 -8.68 -1.22
C THR A 15 -6.09 -7.61 -0.23
N GLY A 16 -7.40 -7.43 -0.06
CA GLY A 16 -7.98 -6.45 0.88
C GLY A 16 -7.86 -4.98 0.46
N LEU A 17 -7.06 -4.65 -0.56
CA LEU A 17 -6.82 -3.29 -1.01
C LEU A 17 -8.05 -2.65 -1.67
N ARG A 18 -8.65 -3.34 -2.66
CA ARG A 18 -9.77 -2.82 -3.47
C ARG A 18 -10.94 -2.29 -2.63
N PRO A 19 -11.57 -3.09 -1.76
CA PRO A 19 -12.75 -2.62 -1.01
C PRO A 19 -12.42 -1.41 -0.13
N ARG A 20 -11.24 -1.38 0.49
CA ARG A 20 -10.80 -0.26 1.33
C ARG A 20 -10.53 1.01 0.52
N LEU A 21 -9.96 0.87 -0.68
CA LEU A 21 -9.75 1.99 -1.57
C LEU A 21 -11.08 2.54 -2.09
N GLU A 22 -12.04 1.67 -2.44
CA GLU A 22 -13.39 2.08 -2.85
C GLU A 22 -14.09 2.87 -1.73
N GLU A 23 -14.00 2.42 -0.47
CA GLU A 23 -14.54 3.14 0.69
C GLU A 23 -13.95 4.54 0.88
N ILE A 24 -12.65 4.71 0.61
CA ILE A 24 -11.97 6.00 0.68
C ILE A 24 -12.40 6.89 -0.48
N MET A 25 -12.40 6.36 -1.70
CA MET A 25 -12.76 7.10 -2.92
C MET A 25 -14.21 7.60 -2.88
N ASN A 26 -15.14 6.78 -2.39
CA ASN A 26 -16.56 7.13 -2.26
C ASN A 26 -16.82 8.31 -1.30
N LYS A 27 -15.87 8.63 -0.41
CA LYS A 27 -15.97 9.78 0.50
C LYS A 27 -15.58 11.12 -0.17
N GLY A 28 -15.30 11.13 -1.48
CA GLY A 28 -15.13 12.36 -2.27
C GLY A 28 -13.78 13.05 -2.07
N ILE A 29 -12.71 12.27 -2.00
CA ILE A 29 -11.38 12.77 -1.67
C ILE A 29 -10.60 13.16 -2.91
N SER A 30 -9.92 14.30 -2.80
CA SER A 30 -9.18 14.91 -3.90
C SER A 30 -7.70 15.09 -3.65
N ARG A 31 -7.13 15.06 -2.43
CA ARG A 31 -5.68 15.21 -2.17
C ARG A 31 -5.26 14.66 -0.80
N GLY A 32 -4.02 14.20 -0.68
CA GLY A 32 -3.43 13.77 0.60
C GLY A 32 -2.48 12.59 0.45
N SER A 33 -2.52 11.66 1.40
CA SER A 33 -1.76 10.41 1.36
C SER A 33 -2.57 9.25 1.91
N LEU A 34 -2.46 8.08 1.28
CA LEU A 34 -2.95 6.83 1.82
C LEU A 34 -1.90 6.24 2.75
N LEU A 35 -2.29 5.99 4.00
CA LEU A 35 -1.53 5.24 4.98
C LEU A 35 -2.10 3.82 5.03
N GLY A 36 -1.30 2.83 4.68
CA GLY A 36 -1.71 1.44 4.66
C GLY A 36 -0.94 0.58 5.63
N ARG A 37 -1.62 -0.42 6.18
CA ARG A 37 -1.01 -1.55 6.87
C ARG A 37 -1.42 -2.84 6.18
N ALA A 38 -0.46 -3.74 6.04
CA ALA A 38 -0.66 -5.04 5.46
C ALA A 38 0.11 -6.11 6.20
N ARG A 39 -0.34 -7.36 6.07
CA ARG A 39 0.31 -8.53 6.66
C ARG A 39 0.78 -9.48 5.57
N ILE A 40 1.98 -10.01 5.76
CA ILE A 40 2.56 -11.07 4.95
C ILE A 40 1.98 -12.40 5.42
N VAL A 41 1.22 -13.05 4.55
CA VAL A 41 0.61 -14.36 4.77
C VAL A 41 1.09 -15.29 3.66
N SER A 42 2.16 -16.06 3.95
CA SER A 42 2.82 -16.93 2.95
C SER A 42 3.33 -16.12 1.74
N ASP A 43 2.72 -16.28 0.57
CA ASP A 43 3.01 -15.58 -0.68
C ASP A 43 2.02 -14.44 -0.98
N MET A 44 1.14 -14.12 -0.03
CA MET A 44 0.14 -13.07 -0.12
C MET A 44 0.48 -11.88 0.78
N LEU A 45 0.12 -10.69 0.31
CA LEU A 45 0.07 -9.48 1.12
C LEU A 45 -1.40 -9.06 1.32
N GLU A 46 -1.89 -9.18 2.54
CA GLU A 46 -3.24 -8.78 2.91
C GLU A 46 -3.24 -7.36 3.47
N VAL A 47 -3.84 -6.41 2.77
CA VAL A 47 -4.03 -5.04 3.28
C VAL A 47 -5.13 -5.05 4.34
N THR A 48 -4.76 -4.87 5.60
CA THR A 48 -5.66 -4.90 6.76
C THR A 48 -6.24 -3.54 7.09
N GLU A 49 -5.48 -2.46 6.86
CA GLU A 49 -5.90 -1.09 7.12
C GLU A 49 -5.49 -0.19 5.95
N LEU A 50 -6.35 0.78 5.63
CA LEU A 50 -6.06 1.85 4.68
C LEU A 50 -6.80 3.10 5.16
N THR A 51 -6.06 4.18 5.36
CA THR A 51 -6.59 5.44 5.88
C THR A 51 -6.07 6.58 5.03
N LEU A 52 -6.95 7.50 4.65
CA LEU A 52 -6.50 8.76 4.06
C LEU A 52 -6.12 9.75 5.16
N VAL A 53 -4.96 10.38 5.00
CA VAL A 53 -4.61 11.62 5.69
C VAL A 53 -4.53 12.78 4.70
N LYS A 54 -4.88 13.99 5.14
CA LYS A 54 -4.85 15.19 4.27
C LYS A 54 -3.42 15.67 4.01
N GLU A 55 -2.48 15.34 4.90
CA GLU A 55 -1.09 15.76 4.73
C GLU A 55 -0.44 15.00 3.56
N PRO A 56 0.19 15.70 2.61
CA PRO A 56 1.02 15.06 1.60
C PRO A 56 2.27 14.49 2.28
N ARG A 57 2.55 13.22 2.02
CA ARG A 57 3.71 12.49 2.52
C ARG A 57 4.40 11.83 1.36
N GLU A 58 5.71 11.65 1.48
CA GLU A 58 6.46 10.93 0.45
C GLU A 58 6.06 9.46 0.42
N MET A 59 6.19 8.87 -0.77
CA MET A 59 6.00 7.44 -0.95
C MET A 59 7.01 6.69 -0.09
N GLU A 60 6.53 5.81 0.77
CA GLU A 60 7.37 5.05 1.69
C GLU A 60 6.83 3.63 1.83
N VAL A 61 7.72 2.65 1.92
CA VAL A 61 7.34 1.30 2.36
C VAL A 61 8.34 0.78 3.38
N ARG A 62 7.81 0.29 4.50
CA ARG A 62 8.59 -0.35 5.56
C ARG A 62 8.07 -1.77 5.79
N VAL A 63 8.99 -2.72 5.80
CA VAL A 63 8.71 -4.13 6.10
C VAL A 63 9.36 -4.45 7.44
N ASP A 64 8.54 -4.88 8.40
CA ASP A 64 8.97 -5.26 9.74
C ASP A 64 8.43 -6.66 10.08
N GLY A 65 9.29 -7.66 9.91
CA GLY A 65 8.92 -9.07 10.06
C GLY A 65 7.83 -9.48 9.07
N ARG A 66 6.60 -9.68 9.57
CA ARG A 66 5.41 -10.03 8.77
C ARG A 66 4.46 -8.85 8.55
N GLU A 67 4.81 -7.66 9.03
CA GLU A 67 4.00 -6.46 8.84
C GLU A 67 4.62 -5.56 7.77
N VAL A 68 3.77 -4.98 6.94
CA VAL A 68 4.14 -4.00 5.91
C VAL A 68 3.35 -2.73 6.19
N ARG A 69 4.06 -1.62 6.34
CA ARG A 69 3.49 -0.28 6.45
C ARG A 69 3.87 0.49 5.19
N PHE A 70 2.90 1.14 4.56
CA PHE A 70 3.15 1.90 3.34
C PHE A 70 2.44 3.25 3.32
N VAL A 71 3.02 4.17 2.59
CA VAL A 71 2.51 5.51 2.33
C VAL A 71 2.45 5.69 0.82
N TYR A 72 1.28 6.09 0.31
CA TYR A 72 1.07 6.37 -1.11
C TYR A 72 0.48 7.79 -1.28
N PRO A 73 1.22 8.74 -1.89
CA PRO A 73 0.74 10.10 -2.08
C PRO A 73 -0.39 10.16 -3.11
N LEU A 74 -1.40 10.99 -2.85
CA LEU A 74 -2.47 11.34 -3.78
C LEU A 74 -2.28 12.79 -4.26
N ARG A 75 -2.09 12.95 -5.56
CA ARG A 75 -1.88 14.24 -6.25
C ARG A 75 -3.19 14.97 -6.51
N GLY A 76 -4.26 14.20 -6.62
CA GLY A 76 -5.60 14.68 -6.88
C GLY A 76 -6.00 14.66 -8.33
N ASN A 77 -7.31 14.48 -8.53
CA ASN A 77 -7.93 14.13 -9.82
C ASN A 77 -7.53 12.76 -10.36
N GLU A 78 -7.01 11.88 -9.50
CA GLU A 78 -6.74 10.48 -9.83
C GLU A 78 -8.05 9.68 -9.77
N SER A 79 -8.30 8.87 -10.80
CA SER A 79 -9.37 7.88 -10.76
C SER A 79 -9.03 6.71 -9.85
N PHE A 80 -10.00 5.83 -9.60
CA PHE A 80 -9.75 4.61 -8.83
C PHE A 80 -8.59 3.79 -9.42
N ASP A 81 -8.58 3.62 -10.74
CA ASP A 81 -7.57 2.81 -11.43
C ASP A 81 -6.18 3.48 -11.43
N ASP A 82 -6.14 4.81 -11.49
CA ASP A 82 -4.89 5.59 -11.39
C ASP A 82 -4.20 5.40 -10.04
N ILE A 83 -4.95 5.01 -9.01
CA ILE A 83 -4.41 4.72 -7.67
C ILE A 83 -4.21 3.22 -7.50
N TYR A 84 -5.21 2.41 -7.85
CA TYR A 84 -5.24 0.98 -7.58
C TYR A 84 -4.08 0.24 -8.24
N TYR A 85 -3.87 0.40 -9.54
CA TYR A 85 -2.85 -0.37 -10.26
C TYR A 85 -1.41 0.00 -9.84
N PRO A 86 -1.04 1.29 -9.71
CA PRO A 86 0.28 1.65 -9.21
C PRO A 86 0.51 1.18 -7.77
N LEU A 87 -0.51 1.25 -6.92
CA LEU A 87 -0.41 0.80 -5.53
C LEU A 87 -0.23 -0.72 -5.44
N VAL A 88 -0.99 -1.51 -6.22
CA VAL A 88 -0.75 -2.96 -6.34
C VAL A 88 0.65 -3.24 -6.84
N ARG A 89 1.10 -2.54 -7.90
CA ARG A 89 2.45 -2.73 -8.46
C ARG A 89 3.54 -2.44 -7.43
N MET A 90 3.38 -1.38 -6.64
CA MET A 90 4.31 -1.05 -5.55
C MET A 90 4.36 -2.18 -4.52
N LEU A 91 3.20 -2.66 -4.07
CA LEU A 91 3.08 -3.72 -3.06
C LEU A 91 3.51 -5.10 -3.58
N SER A 92 3.45 -5.37 -4.87
CA SER A 92 3.98 -6.59 -5.48
C SER A 92 5.51 -6.62 -5.61
N ASN A 93 6.19 -5.47 -5.45
CA ASN A 93 7.63 -5.32 -5.63
C ASN A 93 8.42 -5.14 -4.32
N LEU A 94 7.85 -5.56 -3.19
CA LEU A 94 8.48 -5.54 -1.86
C LEU A 94 9.73 -6.44 -1.76
#